data_AF-A0A967SYF5-F1
#
_entry.id   AF-A0A967SYF5-F1
#
_cell.length_a   1.000
_cell.length_b   1.000
_cell.length_c   1.000
_cell.angle_alpha   90.00
_cell.angle_beta   90.00
_cell.angle_gamma   90.00
#
_symmetry.space_group_name_H-M   'P 1'
#
loop_
_entity.id
_entity.type
_entity.pdbx_description
1 polymer ?
#
loop_
_entity_poly.entity_id
_entity_poly.type
_entity_poly.pdbx_seq_one_letter_code
_entity_poly.pdbx_strand_id
1 'polypeptide(L)' 'SDGLVIDIFDISHKNNPVLIYQYFTAGVGGGLAIKDHYLYFGTSVHPRFQILEVSDPLNPQYIGGLDFPTTIPTAIT' A
#
# COMPACT_ATOMS: atom_id res chain seq x y z
N SER A 1 15.02 -4.13 7.61
CA SER A 1 13.80 -3.40 8.00
C SER A 1 12.75 -3.77 6.99
N ASP A 2 11.82 -4.62 7.40
CA ASP A 2 10.92 -5.33 6.48
C ASP A 2 9.69 -4.45 6.18
N GLY A 3 9.92 -3.37 5.44
CA GLY A 3 8.88 -2.44 5.01
C GLY A 3 8.63 -2.56 3.51
N LEU A 4 7.36 -2.46 3.11
CA LEU A 4 6.95 -2.27 1.73
C LEU A 4 7.13 -0.80 1.38
N VAL A 5 7.74 -0.57 0.22
CA VAL A 5 7.81 0.75 -0.39
C VAL A 5 6.92 0.73 -1.64
N ILE A 6 6.02 1.70 -1.72
CA ILE A 6 5.25 1.97 -2.94
C ILE A 6 5.88 3.20 -3.60
N ASP A 7 6.49 2.97 -4.75
CA ASP A 7 7.07 4.01 -5.58
C ASP A 7 6.04 4.51 -6.60
N ILE A 8 5.86 5.83 -6.68
CA ILE A 8 5.01 6.47 -7.69
C ILE A 8 5.91 7.18 -8.69
N PHE A 9 5.79 6.79 -9.96
CA PHE A 9 6.57 7.36 -11.07
C PHE A 9 5.69 8.20 -11.99
N ASP A 10 6.18 9.38 -12.36
CA ASP A 10 5.72 10.08 -13.55
C ASP A 10 6.29 9.40 -14.80
N ILE A 11 5.41 8.92 -15.67
CA ILE A 11 5.73 8.24 -16.92
C ILE A 11 5.36 9.06 -18.17
N SER A 12 5.17 10.38 -18.02
CA SER A 12 4.87 11.29 -19.12
C SER A 12 5.91 11.20 -20.24
N HIS A 13 7.17 10.93 -19.89
CA HIS A 13 8.24 10.57 -20.81
C HIS A 13 8.57 9.08 -20.69
N LYS A 14 8.04 8.25 -21.62
CA LYS A 14 8.19 6.78 -21.57
C LYS A 14 9.62 6.27 -21.43
N ASN A 15 10.58 7.00 -22.00
CA ASN A 15 12.00 6.61 -21.98
C ASN A 15 12.75 7.16 -20.75
N ASN A 16 12.10 8.00 -19.95
CA ASN A 16 12.67 8.61 -18.75
C ASN A 16 11.60 8.76 -17.65
N PRO A 17 11.12 7.65 -17.04
CA PRO A 17 10.28 7.72 -15.87
C PRO A 17 10.98 8.43 -14.71
N VAL A 18 10.25 9.26 -13.97
CA VAL A 18 10.79 10.02 -12.83
C VAL A 18 10.06 9.59 -11.56
N LEU A 19 10.79 9.19 -10.53
CA LEU A 19 10.22 8.93 -9.20
C LEU A 19 9.71 10.26 -8.63
N ILE A 20 8.42 10.35 -8.33
CA ILE A 20 7.79 11.58 -7.83
C ILE A 20 7.31 11.46 -6.39
N TYR A 21 7.09 10.24 -5.89
CA TYR A 21 6.70 10.01 -4.49
C TYR A 21 7.08 8.61 -4.01
N GLN A 22 7.34 8.48 -2.71
CA GLN A 22 7.59 7.22 -2.03
C GLN A 22 6.71 7.11 -0.79
N TYR A 23 5.86 6.07 -0.75
CA TYR A 23 5.09 5.74 0.43
C TYR A 23 5.71 4.55 1.15
N PHE A 24 6.03 4.74 2.44
CA PHE A 24 6.59 3.71 3.29
C PHE A 24 5.51 3.14 4.22
N THR A 25 5.40 1.82 4.26
CA THR A 25 4.56 1.12 5.23
C THR A 25 5.34 -0.04 5.86
N ALA A 26 4.94 -0.41 7.08
CA ALA A 26 5.52 -1.57 7.75
C ALA A 26 4.98 -2.88 7.15
N GLY A 27 5.79 -3.92 7.17
CA GLY A 27 5.42 -5.26 6.70
C GLY A 27 5.93 -5.55 5.29
N VAL A 28 5.92 -6.83 4.92
CA VAL A 28 6.35 -7.28 3.60
C VAL A 28 5.19 -7.16 2.62
N GLY A 29 5.47 -6.60 1.44
CA GLY A 29 4.43 -6.28 0.46
C GLY A 29 3.74 -7.50 -0.16
N GLY A 30 2.45 -7.33 -0.42
CA GLY A 30 1.63 -8.20 -1.25
C GLY A 30 1.33 -7.57 -2.62
N GLY A 31 0.15 -7.87 -3.17
CA GLY A 31 -0.32 -7.28 -4.42
C GLY A 31 -0.84 -5.84 -4.25
N LEU A 32 -0.79 -5.10 -5.35
CA LEU A 32 -1.37 -3.76 -5.49
C LEU A 32 -2.57 -3.84 -6.44
N ALA A 33 -3.63 -3.07 -6.17
CA ALA A 33 -4.76 -2.89 -7.08
C ALA A 33 -5.20 -1.43 -7.05
N ILE A 34 -5.55 -0.87 -8.22
CA ILE A 34 -6.06 0.50 -8.34
C ILE A 34 -7.48 0.45 -8.87
N LYS A 35 -8.38 1.22 -8.25
CA LYS A 35 -9.71 1.51 -8.78
C LYS A 35 -10.04 2.97 -8.50
N ASP A 36 -10.47 3.69 -9.53
CA ASP A 36 -10.68 5.13 -9.49
C ASP A 36 -9.40 5.83 -8.98
N HIS A 37 -9.49 6.65 -7.93
CA HIS A 37 -8.34 7.32 -7.31
C HIS A 37 -7.82 6.60 -6.06
N TYR A 38 -8.13 5.32 -5.88
CA TYR A 38 -7.73 4.56 -4.69
C TYR A 38 -6.78 3.41 -5.03
N LEU A 39 -5.65 3.39 -4.35
CA LEU A 39 -4.70 2.29 -4.31
C LEU A 39 -4.98 1.40 -3.10
N TYR A 40 -5.22 0.13 -3.37
CA TYR A 40 -5.46 -0.93 -2.40
C TYR A 40 -4.26 -1.85 -2.37
N PHE A 41 -3.79 -2.17 -1.17
CA PHE A 41 -2.65 -3.07 -0.99
C PHE A 41 -2.72 -3.82 0.32
N GLY A 42 -2.08 -4.99 0.33
CA GLY A 42 -1.94 -5.84 1.50
C GLY A 42 -0.49 -5.97 1.91
N THR A 43 -0.24 -6.13 3.20
CA THR A 43 1.03 -6.61 3.76
C THR A 43 0.84 -8.01 4.33
N SER A 44 1.91 -8.81 4.35
CA SER A 44 1.88 -10.19 4.87
C SER A 44 2.44 -10.33 6.28
N VAL A 45 3.50 -9.57 6.60
CA VAL A 45 4.02 -9.43 7.97
C VAL A 45 3.24 -8.33 8.68
N HIS A 46 2.59 -8.67 9.80
CA HIS A 46 1.49 -7.87 10.38
C HIS A 46 0.39 -7.62 9.34
N PRO A 47 -0.35 -8.69 8.97
CA PRO A 47 -1.21 -8.68 7.81
C PRO A 47 -2.25 -7.58 7.93
N ARG A 48 -2.22 -6.66 6.97
CA ARG A 48 -3.08 -5.49 6.96
C ARG A 48 -3.49 -5.17 5.54
N PHE A 49 -4.76 -4.83 5.36
CA PHE A 49 -5.28 -4.19 4.16
C PHE A 49 -5.22 -2.68 4.33
N GLN A 50 -4.76 -1.95 3.32
CA GLN A 50 -4.55 -0.50 3.37
C GLN A 50 -5.11 0.16 2.10
N ILE A 51 -5.60 1.39 2.26
CA ILE A 51 -6.16 2.22 1.20
C ILE A 51 -5.45 3.57 1.21
N LEU A 52 -4.86 3.91 0.06
CA LEU A 52 -4.35 5.25 -0.24
C LEU A 52 -5.23 5.90 -1.29
N GLU A 53 -5.59 7.16 -1.06
CA GLU A 53 -6.11 8.06 -2.09
C GLU A 53 -4.91 8.62 -2.86
N VAL A 54 -4.97 8.56 -4.19
CA VAL A 54 -3.87 8.86 -5.10
C VAL A 54 -4.30 9.80 -6.25
N SER A 55 -5.35 10.61 -6.06
CA SER A 55 -5.76 11.60 -7.07
C SER A 55 -4.68 12.67 -7.30
N ASP A 56 -3.99 13.07 -6.24
CA ASP A 56 -2.74 13.84 -6.32
C ASP A 56 -1.54 12.88 -6.14
N PRO A 57 -0.84 12.51 -7.23
CA PRO A 57 0.27 11.56 -7.15
C PRO A 57 1.52 12.14 -6.46
N LEU A 58 1.58 13.46 -6.25
CA LEU A 58 2.64 14.12 -5.48
C LEU A 58 2.33 14.14 -3.98
N ASN A 59 1.07 13.91 -3.61
CA ASN A 59 0.61 13.92 -2.23
C ASN A 59 -0.47 12.85 -1.93
N PRO A 60 -0.17 11.55 -2.11
CA PRO A 60 -1.08 10.48 -1.71
C PRO A 60 -1.52 10.59 -0.25
N GLN A 61 -2.79 10.32 0.04
CA GLN A 61 -3.36 10.40 1.38
C GLN A 61 -3.77 9.03 1.89
N TYR A 62 -3.37 8.70 3.12
CA TYR A 62 -3.86 7.48 3.78
C TYR A 62 -5.30 7.65 4.22
N ILE A 63 -6.18 6.78 3.70
CA ILE A 63 -7.62 6.81 3.98
C ILE A 63 -7.99 5.88 5.13
N GLY A 64 -7.40 4.69 5.16
CA GLY A 64 -7.81 3.68 6.13
C GLY A 64 -7.24 2.31 5.84
N GLY A 65 -7.58 1.37 6.71
CA GLY A 65 -7.09 0.01 6.64
C GLY A 65 -7.69 -0.87 7.73
N LEU A 66 -7.44 -2.18 7.58
CA LEU A 66 -7.93 -3.22 8.47
C LEU A 66 -6.78 -4.18 8.78
N ASP A 67 -6.51 -4.40 10.06
CA ASP A 67 -5.59 -5.43 10.51
C ASP A 67 -6.29 -6.79 10.50
N PHE A 68 -5.61 -7.81 9.97
CA PHE A 68 -6.07 -9.18 10.05
C PHE A 68 -5.49 -9.86 11.30
N PRO A 69 -6.31 -10.62 12.05
CA PRO A 69 -5.81 -11.35 13.20
C PRO A 69 -4.79 -12.41 12.76
N THR A 70 -3.66 -12.45 13.44
CA THR A 70 -2.61 -13.46 13.23
C THR A 70 -2.80 -14.70 14.10
N THR A 71 -3.80 -14.69 14.99
CA THR A 71 -4.13 -15.76 15.91
C THR A 71 -5.59 -16.18 15.74
N ILE A 72 -5.84 -17.50 15.83
CA ILE A 72 -7.22 -18.00 15.96
C ILE A 72 -7.70 -17.67 17.37
N PRO A 73 -8.91 -17.09 17.55
CA PRO A 73 -9.46 -16.88 18.88
C PRO A 73 -9.60 -18.23 19.60
N THR A 74 -8.93 -18.37 20.75
CA THR A 74 -8.92 -19.60 21.57
C THR A 74 -10.28 -19.95 22.20
N ALA A 75 -11.36 -19.26 21.81
CA ALA A 75 -12.69 -19.36 22.42
C ALA A 75 -13.64 -20.35 21.70
N ILE A 76 -13.16 -21.11 20.71
CA ILE A 76 -13.95 -22.14 20.01
C ILE A 76 -13.33 -23.54 20.19
N THR A 77 -12.92 -23.87 21.42
CA THR A 77 -12.54 -25.24 21.84
C THR A 77 -13.42 -25.70 22.98
#